data_AF-A0A953R556-F1
#
_entry.id   AF-A0A953R556-F1
#
_cell.length_a   1.000
_cell.length_b   1.000
_cell.length_c   1.000
_cell.angle_alpha   90.00
_cell.angle_beta   90.00
_cell.angle_gamma   90.00
#
_symmetry.space_group_name_H-M   'P 1'
#
loop_
_entity.id
_entity.type
_entity.pdbx_description
1 polymer ?
#
loop_
_entity_poly.entity_id
_entity_poly.type
_entity_poly.pdbx_seq_one_letter_code
_entity_poly.pdbx_strand_id
1 'polypeptide(L)'
;MDVRLYYQSIREKQEGLTKQYPSGFCLVASVFNPEKNSTPGCLTEVTVADAARLLTDGTHRVATADEVSAYTNRQGVERSRIIRDDFDKVREQFKHIMGRT
;
A
#
# COMPACT_ATOMS: atom_id res chain seq x y z
N MET A 1 -0.51 29.85 2.85
CA MET A 1 -1.22 28.75 2.16
C MET A 1 -2.69 29.14 2.08
N ASP A 2 -3.26 29.24 0.87
CA ASP A 2 -4.70 29.44 0.72
C ASP A 2 -5.40 28.09 0.90
N VAL A 3 -6.17 27.96 1.97
CA VAL A 3 -6.85 26.72 2.36
C VAL A 3 -7.87 26.30 1.29
N ARG A 4 -8.48 27.25 0.58
CA ARG A 4 -9.45 26.94 -0.48
C ARG A 4 -8.76 26.30 -1.67
N LEU A 5 -7.63 26.86 -2.10
CA LEU A 5 -6.83 26.29 -3.19
C LEU A 5 -6.30 24.90 -2.84
N TYR A 6 -5.91 24.68 -1.58
CA TYR A 6 -5.45 23.36 -1.14
C TYR A 6 -6.54 22.29 -1.28
N TYR A 7 -7.73 22.52 -0.74
CA TYR A 7 -8.82 21.55 -0.84
C TYR A 7 -9.32 21.39 -2.28
N GLN A 8 -9.23 22.43 -3.10
CA GLN A 8 -9.49 22.32 -4.53
C GLN A 8 -8.49 21.37 -5.19
N SER A 9 -7.19 21.53 -4.94
CA SER A 9 -6.16 20.63 -5.49
C SER A 9 -6.33 19.17 -5.05
N ILE A 10 -6.77 18.93 -3.80
CA ILE A 10 -7.09 17.57 -3.35
C ILE A 10 -8.24 16.99 -4.19
N ARG A 11 -9.33 17.75 -4.38
CA ARG A 11 -10.49 17.29 -5.15
C ARG A 11 -10.14 16.98 -6.60
N GLU A 12 -9.38 17.86 -7.25
CA GLU A 12 -8.92 17.66 -8.63
C GLU A 12 -8.08 16.39 -8.78
N LYS A 13 -7.13 16.15 -7.86
CA LYS A 13 -6.33 14.92 -7.86
C LYS A 13 -7.16 13.68 -7.56
N GLN A 14 -8.11 13.78 -6.62
CA GLN A 14 -9.00 12.68 -6.27
C GLN A 14 -9.87 12.26 -7.46
N GLU A 15 -10.44 13.21 -8.20
CA GLU A 15 -11.22 12.93 -9.41
C GLU A 15 -10.36 12.25 -10.50
N GLY A 16 -9.14 12.74 -10.73
CA GLY A 16 -8.21 12.14 -11.67
C GLY A 16 -7.85 10.70 -11.29
N LEU A 17 -7.50 10.47 -10.02
CA LEU A 17 -7.17 9.15 -9.50
C LEU A 17 -8.38 8.20 -9.51
N THR A 18 -9.59 8.68 -9.23
CA THR A 18 -10.81 7.84 -9.26
C THR A 18 -11.06 7.27 -10.65
N LYS A 19 -10.76 8.03 -11.71
CA LYS A 19 -10.85 7.56 -13.10
C LYS A 19 -9.78 6.51 -13.41
N GLN A 20 -8.57 6.69 -12.88
CA GLN A 20 -7.44 5.80 -13.12
C GLN A 20 -7.50 4.50 -12.29
N TYR A 21 -8.07 4.57 -11.09
CA TYR A 21 -8.15 3.48 -10.13
C TYR A 21 -9.61 3.25 -9.68
N PRO A 22 -10.43 2.58 -10.52
CA PRO A 22 -11.85 2.35 -10.23
C PRO A 22 -12.11 1.50 -8.97
N SER A 23 -11.11 0.74 -8.52
CA SER A 23 -11.17 -0.04 -7.27
C SER A 23 -11.18 0.83 -6.01
N GLY A 24 -10.83 2.11 -6.12
CA GLY A 24 -10.76 3.03 -4.98
C GLY A 24 -9.43 3.01 -4.21
N PHE A 25 -8.46 2.20 -4.66
CA PHE A 25 -7.14 2.06 -4.05
C PHE A 25 -6.04 2.26 -5.08
N CYS A 26 -4.91 2.84 -4.66
CA CYS A 26 -3.72 2.93 -5.50
C CYS A 26 -2.44 2.78 -4.66
N LEU A 27 -1.36 2.41 -5.35
CA LEU A 27 -0.03 2.32 -4.76
C LEU A 27 0.67 3.68 -4.88
N VAL A 28 1.22 4.14 -3.77
CA VAL A 28 2.03 5.35 -3.70
C VAL A 28 3.42 5.01 -3.18
N ALA A 29 4.41 5.75 -3.67
CA ALA A 29 5.79 5.67 -3.23
C ALA A 29 6.16 6.97 -2.49
N SER A 30 6.71 6.84 -1.29
CA SER A 30 7.18 8.00 -0.53
C SER A 30 8.34 8.66 -1.25
N VAL A 31 8.36 9.99 -1.21
CA VAL A 31 9.42 10.82 -1.77
C VAL A 31 10.11 11.62 -0.67
N PHE A 32 11.33 12.06 -0.96
CA PHE A 32 12.04 12.95 -0.05
C PHE A 32 11.36 14.32 0.00
N ASN A 33 10.89 14.71 1.18
CA ASN A 33 10.36 16.04 1.42
C ASN A 33 10.79 16.52 2.82
N PRO A 34 11.80 17.40 2.91
CA PRO A 34 12.35 17.84 4.19
C PRO A 34 11.38 18.73 4.99
N GLU A 35 10.49 19.47 4.32
CA GLU A 35 9.50 20.33 4.99
C GLU A 35 8.42 19.53 5.71
N LYS A 36 8.18 18.30 5.25
CA LYS A 36 7.18 17.36 5.80
C LYS A 36 7.80 16.15 6.50
N ASN A 37 9.12 16.16 6.68
CA ASN A 37 9.90 15.07 7.27
C ASN A 37 9.61 13.70 6.61
N SER A 38 9.47 13.69 5.28
CA SER A 38 9.21 12.48 4.49
C SER A 38 10.50 11.94 3.90
N THR A 39 10.69 10.62 4.00
CA THR A 39 11.84 9.90 3.46
C THR A 39 11.44 9.00 2.29
N PRO A 40 12.27 8.86 1.24
CA PRO A 40 11.95 8.03 0.10
C PRO A 40 12.06 6.53 0.40
N GLY A 41 11.35 5.71 -0.37
CA GLY A 41 11.57 4.27 -0.44
C GLY A 41 10.48 3.38 0.18
N CYS A 42 9.43 3.96 0.75
CA CYS A 42 8.26 3.20 1.19
C CYS A 42 7.23 3.11 0.06
N LEU A 43 6.80 1.89 -0.27
CA LEU A 43 5.66 1.64 -1.15
C LEU A 43 4.49 1.17 -0.31
N THR A 44 3.34 1.82 -0.47
CA THR A 44 2.16 1.56 0.34
C THR A 44 0.89 1.69 -0.48
N GLU A 45 -0.02 0.75 -0.29
CA GLU A 45 -1.37 0.81 -0.85
C GLU A 45 -2.25 1.67 0.04
N VAL A 46 -2.92 2.66 -0.56
CA VAL A 46 -3.75 3.62 0.15
C VAL A 46 -5.05 3.85 -0.61
N THR A 47 -6.04 4.45 0.06
CA THR A 47 -7.26 4.89 -0.60
C THR A 47 -6.97 6.02 -1.58
N VAL A 48 -7.79 6.17 -2.62
CA VAL A 48 -7.68 7.28 -3.58
C VAL A 48 -7.79 8.65 -2.89
N ALA A 49 -8.58 8.76 -1.83
CA ALA A 49 -8.70 9.98 -1.03
C ALA A 49 -7.40 10.31 -0.30
N ASP A 50 -6.76 9.32 0.34
CA ASP A 50 -5.48 9.51 1.01
C ASP A 50 -4.36 9.81 -0.01
N ALA A 51 -4.33 9.11 -1.15
CA ALA A 51 -3.37 9.38 -2.21
C ALA A 51 -3.47 10.83 -2.71
N ALA A 52 -4.68 11.35 -2.92
CA ALA A 52 -4.87 12.74 -3.33
C ALA A 52 -4.31 13.74 -2.32
N ARG A 53 -4.47 13.48 -1.01
CA ARG A 53 -3.85 14.27 0.06
C ARG A 53 -2.33 14.17 0.02
N LEU A 54 -1.77 12.96 -0.01
CA LEU A 54 -0.33 12.72 0.01
C LEU A 54 0.40 13.34 -1.20
N LEU A 55 -0.23 13.29 -2.39
CA LEU A 55 0.25 13.94 -3.61
C LEU A 55 0.14 15.47 -3.55
N THR A 56 -0.80 16.01 -2.76
CA THR A 56 -0.94 17.46 -2.54
C THR A 56 0.08 17.97 -1.53
N ASP A 57 0.36 17.17 -0.51
CA ASP A 57 1.39 17.48 0.48
C ASP A 57 2.81 17.28 -0.07
N GLY A 58 2.95 16.69 -1.27
CA GLY A 58 4.25 16.44 -1.92
C GLY A 58 5.10 15.44 -1.15
N THR A 59 4.49 14.55 -0.36
CA THR A 59 5.19 13.52 0.42
C THR A 59 5.28 12.20 -0.32
N HIS A 60 4.41 11.99 -1.31
CA HIS A 60 4.37 10.77 -2.11
C HIS A 60 4.15 11.08 -3.59
N ARG A 61 4.46 10.10 -4.43
CA ARG A 61 4.08 10.02 -5.84
C ARG A 61 3.28 8.75 -6.11
N VAL A 62 2.56 8.71 -7.22
CA VAL A 62 1.97 7.47 -7.72
C VAL A 62 3.10 6.50 -8.07
N ALA A 63 2.94 5.23 -7.68
CA ALA A 63 3.91 4.18 -8.00
C ALA A 63 3.97 3.92 -9.50
N THR A 64 5.15 3.58 -10.02
CA THR A 64 5.30 3.18 -11.43
C THR A 64 4.74 1.77 -11.65
N ALA A 65 4.48 1.40 -12.90
CA ALA A 65 4.00 0.05 -13.23
C ALA A 65 4.98 -1.04 -12.74
N ASP A 66 6.28 -0.79 -12.84
CA ASP A 66 7.32 -1.72 -12.36
C ASP A 66 7.28 -1.89 -10.84
N GLU A 67 7.09 -0.79 -10.11
CA GLU A 67 6.97 -0.83 -8.66
C GLU A 67 5.68 -1.52 -8.20
N VAL A 68 4.57 -1.32 -8.92
CA VAL A 68 3.30 -2.02 -8.68
C VAL A 68 3.47 -3.53 -8.89
N SER A 69 4.14 -3.93 -9.96
CA SER A 69 4.45 -5.34 -10.24
C SER A 69 5.33 -5.94 -9.13
N ALA A 70 6.41 -5.26 -8.77
CA ALA A 70 7.32 -5.69 -7.70
C ALA A 70 6.61 -5.84 -6.34
N TYR A 71 5.75 -4.87 -6.00
CA TYR A 71 4.94 -4.91 -4.77
C TYR A 71 3.99 -6.11 -4.74
N THR A 72 3.27 -6.34 -5.84
CA THR A 72 2.33 -7.45 -5.96
C THR A 72 3.03 -8.80 -5.87
N ASN A 73 4.18 -8.94 -6.54
CA ASN A 73 5.00 -10.16 -6.46
C ASN A 73 5.49 -10.41 -5.02
N ARG A 74 5.97 -9.37 -4.33
CA ARG A 74 6.39 -9.48 -2.92
C ARG A 74 5.21 -9.91 -2.03
N GLN A 75 4.03 -9.30 -2.19
CA GLN A 75 2.85 -9.71 -1.44
C GLN A 75 2.46 -11.17 -1.70
N GLY A 76 2.52 -11.64 -2.95
CA GLY A 76 2.24 -13.03 -3.28
C GLY A 76 3.19 -14.03 -2.61
N VAL A 77 4.48 -13.70 -2.56
CA VAL A 77 5.52 -14.52 -1.88
C VAL A 77 5.27 -14.56 -0.38
N GLU A 78 5.03 -13.41 0.25
CA GLU A 78 4.79 -13.34 1.71
C GLU A 78 3.52 -14.07 2.12
N ARG A 79 2.42 -13.89 1.37
CA ARG A 79 1.17 -14.65 1.61
C ARG A 79 1.40 -16.15 1.50
N SER A 80 2.15 -16.59 0.50
CA SER A 80 2.45 -18.03 0.31
C SER A 80 3.28 -18.61 1.45
N ARG A 81 4.21 -17.83 2.01
CA ARG A 81 5.02 -18.23 3.18
C ARG A 81 4.14 -18.39 4.42
N ILE A 82 3.33 -17.38 4.73
CA ILE A 82 2.42 -17.40 5.90
C ILE A 82 1.50 -18.62 5.85
N ILE A 83 0.90 -18.90 4.69
CA ILE A 83 -0.01 -20.05 4.52
C ILE A 83 0.72 -21.37 4.81
N ARG A 84 1.95 -21.55 4.30
CA ARG A 84 2.73 -22.78 4.53
C ARG A 84 3.07 -22.96 6.01
N ASP A 85 3.57 -21.91 6.65
CA ASP A 85 3.96 -21.96 8.07
C ASP A 85 2.76 -22.27 8.97
N ASP A 86 1.56 -21.79 8.62
CA ASP A 86 0.33 -22.07 9.36
C ASP A 86 -0.10 -23.54 9.22
N PHE A 87 -0.05 -24.09 8.01
CA PHE A 87 -0.33 -25.52 7.77
C PHE A 87 0.66 -26.45 8.46
N ASP A 88 1.94 -26.10 8.48
CA ASP A 88 2.97 -26.89 9.16
C ASP A 88 2.73 -26.90 10.68
N LYS A 89 2.36 -25.76 11.27
CA LYS A 89 1.98 -25.67 12.69
C LYS A 89 0.74 -26.51 13.01
N VAL A 90 -0.31 -26.43 12.17
CA VAL A 90 -1.52 -27.24 12.34
C VAL A 90 -1.20 -28.73 12.25
N ARG A 91 -0.31 -29.12 11.32
CA ARG A 91 0.12 -30.51 11.15
C ARG A 91 0.87 -31.04 12.36
N GLU A 92 1.77 -30.25 12.95
CA GLU A 92 2.47 -30.62 14.19
C GLU A 92 1.50 -30.73 15.39
N GLN A 93 0.54 -29.81 15.53
CA GLN A 93 -0.51 -29.92 16.54
C GLN A 93 -1.34 -31.21 16.38
N PHE A 94 -1.73 -31.55 15.15
CA PHE A 94 -2.46 -32.79 14.88
C PHE A 94 -1.65 -34.05 15.23
N LYS A 95 -0.34 -34.08 14.93
CA LYS A 95 0.54 -35.20 15.33
C LYS A 95 0.58 -35.35 16.85
N HIS A 96 0.62 -34.24 17.60
CA HIS A 96 0.63 -34.29 19.06
C HIS A 96 -0.70 -34.80 19.66
N ILE A 97 -1.82 -34.48 19.02
CA ILE A 97 -3.16 -34.96 19.43
C ILE A 97 -3.34 -36.44 19.06
N MET A 98 -2.93 -36.85 17.87
CA MET A 98 -3.13 -38.21 17.34
C MET A 98 -2.06 -39.21 17.81
N GLY A 99 -0.87 -38.75 18.21
CA GLY A 99 0.22 -39.57 18.74
C GLY A 99 0.14 -39.81 20.25
N ARG A 100 -0.99 -39.49 20.88
CA ARG A 100 -1.28 -39.71 22.30
C ARG A 100 -2.23 -40.90 22.47
N THR A 101 -1.76 -42.07 22.05
CA THR A 101 -2.22 -43.43 22.41
C THR A 101 -1.00 -44.31 22.42
#